data_AF-A0AAV4Y604-F1
#
_entry.id   AF-A0AAV4Y604-F1
#
_cell.length_a   1.000
_cell.length_b   1.000
_cell.length_c   1.000
_cell.angle_alpha   90.00
_cell.angle_beta   90.00
_cell.angle_gamma   90.00
#
_symmetry.space_group_name_H-M   'P 1'
#
loop_
_entity.id
_entity.type
_entity.pdbx_description
1 polymer ?
#
loop_
_entity_poly.entity_id
_entity_poly.type
_entity_poly.pdbx_seq_one_letter_code
_entity_poly.pdbx_strand_id
1 'polypeptide(L)'
;MYKSSEDSTISRLYIKDANAEDSGNYTCCPSNTQATSIPVYVLNGERPAAIQHDANISTSSSSSPNFSILLFLLLTAFVSR
;
A
#
# COMPACT_ATOMS: atom_id res chain seq x y z
N MET A 1 -9.89 -6.32 17.74
CA MET A 1 -10.51 -6.25 19.07
C MET A 1 -11.88 -6.90 18.95
N TYR A 2 -12.00 -8.19 19.29
CA TYR A 2 -13.30 -8.89 19.23
C TYR A 2 -14.11 -8.49 20.45
N LYS A 3 -15.23 -7.80 20.23
CA LYS A 3 -16.15 -7.40 21.29
C LYS A 3 -16.99 -8.64 21.65
N SER A 4 -16.61 -9.34 22.71
CA SER A 4 -17.42 -10.43 23.27
C SER A 4 -18.51 -9.84 24.15
N SER A 5 -19.70 -9.61 23.58
CA SER A 5 -20.93 -9.42 24.34
C SER A 5 -21.56 -10.78 24.59
N GLU A 6 -22.08 -11.03 25.79
CA GLU A 6 -22.62 -12.32 26.24
C GLU A 6 -23.73 -12.92 25.33
N ASP A 7 -24.36 -12.12 24.45
CA ASP A 7 -25.36 -12.57 23.46
C ASP A 7 -24.85 -12.60 22.00
N SER A 8 -23.57 -12.86 21.77
CA SER A 8 -23.02 -12.96 20.40
C SER A 8 -23.06 -14.39 19.86
N THR A 9 -23.89 -14.63 18.84
CA THR A 9 -23.89 -15.88 18.07
C THR A 9 -22.84 -15.79 16.97
N ILE A 10 -21.95 -16.79 16.88
CA ILE A 10 -20.86 -16.83 15.90
C ILE A 10 -21.10 -18.00 14.94
N SER A 11 -21.27 -17.69 13.65
CA SER A 11 -21.19 -18.69 12.57
C SER A 11 -19.76 -18.73 12.02
N ARG A 12 -19.22 -19.94 11.80
CA ARG A 12 -17.86 -20.14 11.27
C ARG A 12 -17.92 -20.96 9.99
N LEU A 13 -17.35 -20.41 8.92
CA LEU A 13 -17.14 -21.12 7.66
C LEU A 13 -15.69 -21.62 7.60
N TYR A 14 -15.51 -22.89 7.25
CA TYR A 14 -14.20 -23.51 7.08
C TYR A 14 -14.09 -24.12 5.68
N ILE A 15 -13.13 -23.63 4.90
CA ILE A 15 -12.81 -24.13 3.56
C ILE A 15 -11.48 -24.86 3.66
N LYS A 16 -11.48 -26.15 3.33
CA LYS A 16 -10.26 -26.96 3.25
C LYS A 16 -9.58 -26.74 1.92
N ASP A 17 -8.25 -26.79 1.92
CA ASP A 17 -7.42 -26.73 0.71
C ASP A 17 -7.80 -25.57 -0.22
N ALA A 18 -8.03 -24.39 0.37
CA ALA A 18 -8.49 -23.21 -0.35
C ALA A 18 -7.50 -22.82 -1.46
N ASN A 19 -8.04 -22.49 -2.63
CA ASN A 19 -7.30 -22.05 -3.81
C ASN A 19 -7.86 -20.73 -4.35
N ALA A 20 -7.23 -20.18 -5.40
CA ALA A 20 -7.61 -18.87 -5.94
C ALA A 20 -9.07 -18.78 -6.40
N GLU A 21 -9.70 -19.88 -6.85
CA GLU A 21 -11.10 -19.92 -7.29
C GLU A 21 -12.10 -19.76 -6.13
N ASP A 22 -11.67 -20.00 -4.89
CA ASP A 22 -12.49 -19.75 -3.69
C ASP A 22 -12.57 -18.26 -3.36
N SER A 23 -11.86 -17.39 -4.08
CA SER A 23 -11.98 -15.94 -3.93
C SER A 23 -13.37 -15.47 -4.37
N GLY A 24 -13.95 -14.53 -3.64
CA GLY A 24 -15.28 -14.04 -3.97
C GLY A 24 -15.90 -13.18 -2.89
N ASN A 25 -17.19 -12.92 -3.03
CA ASN A 25 -17.97 -12.18 -2.06
C ASN A 25 -18.68 -13.15 -1.11
N TYR A 26 -18.25 -13.17 0.14
CA TYR A 26 -18.75 -14.07 1.16
C TYR A 26 -19.85 -13.37 1.94
N THR A 27 -21.06 -13.92 1.89
CA THR A 27 -22.23 -13.35 2.55
C THR A 27 -22.60 -14.17 3.79
N CYS A 28 -22.68 -13.51 4.93
CA CYS A 28 -23.31 -14.04 6.13
C CYS A 28 -24.80 -13.68 6.09
N CYS A 29 -25.68 -14.68 6.18
CA CYS A 29 -27.13 -14.52 6.19
C CYS A 29 -27.73 -15.08 7.50
N PRO A 30 -27.76 -14.32 8.60
CA PRO A 30 -28.47 -14.72 9.80
C PRO A 30 -29.99 -14.78 9.54
N SER A 31 -30.71 -15.62 10.28
CA SER A 31 -32.16 -15.80 10.10
C SER A 31 -33.01 -14.62 10.59
N ASN A 32 -32.46 -13.79 11.48
CA ASN A 32 -33.18 -12.75 12.19
C ASN A 32 -32.65 -11.33 11.93
N THR A 33 -31.65 -11.16 11.06
CA THR A 33 -31.05 -9.85 10.74
C THR A 33 -30.65 -9.77 9.26
N GLN A 34 -30.26 -8.57 8.81
CA GLN A 34 -29.86 -8.35 7.43
C GLN A 34 -28.55 -9.09 7.09
N ALA A 35 -28.49 -9.65 5.88
CA ALA A 35 -27.28 -10.27 5.36
C ALA A 35 -26.17 -9.24 5.15
N THR A 36 -24.93 -9.64 5.45
CA THR A 36 -23.74 -8.80 5.28
C THR A 36 -22.71 -9.54 4.44
N SER A 37 -22.07 -8.84 3.49
CA SER A 37 -21.06 -9.46 2.62
C SER A 37 -19.70 -8.82 2.76
N ILE A 38 -18.64 -9.62 2.57
CA ILE A 38 -17.25 -9.18 2.55
C ILE A 38 -16.50 -9.78 1.35
N PRO A 39 -15.59 -9.02 0.71
CA PRO A 39 -14.70 -9.60 -0.30
C PRO A 39 -13.60 -10.43 0.38
N VAL A 40 -13.35 -11.62 -0.15
CA VAL A 40 -12.28 -12.53 0.29
C VAL A 40 -11.42 -12.89 -0.92
N TYR A 41 -10.10 -12.79 -0.75
CA TYR A 41 -9.13 -13.14 -1.78
C TYR A 41 -8.18 -14.21 -1.24
N VAL A 42 -8.08 -15.33 -1.96
CA VAL A 42 -7.14 -16.41 -1.65
C VAL A 42 -5.92 -16.24 -2.55
N LEU A 43 -4.75 -16.00 -1.94
CA LEU A 43 -3.51 -15.72 -2.65
C LEU A 43 -2.59 -16.94 -2.61
N ASN A 44 -2.08 -17.35 -3.78
CA ASN A 44 -1.15 -18.46 -3.92
C ASN A 44 0.29 -18.04 -3.55
N GLY A 45 0.55 -17.72 -2.28
CA GLY A 45 1.92 -17.61 -1.74
C GLY A 45 2.86 -16.61 -2.42
N GLU A 46 2.36 -15.76 -3.32
CA GLU A 46 3.11 -14.64 -3.88
C GLU A 46 3.37 -13.70 -2.72
N ARG A 47 4.62 -13.68 -2.26
CA ARG A 47 5.10 -12.76 -1.22
C ARG A 47 4.46 -11.40 -1.51
N PRO A 48 3.69 -10.80 -0.58
CA PRO A 48 3.30 -9.42 -0.78
C PRO A 48 4.61 -8.66 -0.95
N ALA A 49 4.85 -8.17 -2.17
CA ALA A 49 5.99 -7.31 -2.42
C ALA A 49 5.94 -6.22 -1.35
N ALA A 50 7.10 -5.83 -0.82
CA ALA A 50 7.15 -4.74 0.13
C ALA A 50 6.33 -3.58 -0.45
N ILE A 51 5.19 -3.28 0.18
CA ILE A 51 4.41 -2.09 -0.18
C ILE A 51 5.27 -0.93 0.30
N GLN A 52 6.20 -0.54 -0.57
CA GLN A 52 6.95 0.67 -0.42
C GLN A 52 5.95 1.78 -0.75
N HIS A 53 5.23 2.21 0.27
CA HIS A 53 4.65 3.54 0.29
C HIS A 53 5.83 4.53 0.23
N ASP A 54 6.39 4.71 -0.96
CA ASP A 54 7.10 5.93 -1.26
C ASP A 54 6.05 7.02 -1.11
N ALA A 55 6.10 7.72 0.03
CA ALA A 55 5.58 9.07 0.10
C ALA A 55 6.36 9.85 -0.95
N ASN A 56 5.84 9.85 -2.18
CA ASN A 56 6.40 10.53 -3.32
C ASN A 56 6.31 12.04 -3.06
N ILE A 57 7.32 12.57 -2.39
CA ILE A 57 7.81 13.92 -2.61
C ILE A 57 9.22 13.78 -3.19
N SER A 58 9.30 13.13 -4.35
CA SER A 58 10.46 13.26 -5.24
C SER A 58 10.33 14.58 -5.99
N THR A 59 10.68 15.70 -5.34
CA THR A 59 11.22 16.83 -6.09
C THR A 59 12.66 16.49 -6.44
N SER A 60 12.84 15.64 -7.45
CA SER A 60 14.12 15.50 -8.15
C SER A 60 14.35 16.79 -8.93
N SER A 61 14.78 17.85 -8.25
CA SER A 61 15.43 18.97 -8.91
C SER A 61 16.77 18.47 -9.40
N SER A 62 16.82 18.04 -10.66
CA SER A 62 18.05 17.91 -11.41
C SER A 62 18.72 19.28 -11.45
N SER A 63 19.55 19.58 -10.45
CA SER A 63 20.40 20.77 -10.46
C SER A 63 21.50 20.53 -11.48
N SER A 64 21.24 20.88 -12.74
CA SER A 64 22.30 21.07 -13.71
C SER A 64 23.29 22.09 -13.12
N PRO A 65 24.58 21.75 -12.90
CA PRO A 65 25.52 22.73 -12.40
C PRO A 65 25.66 23.82 -13.47
N ASN A 66 25.25 25.04 -13.12
CA ASN A 66 25.38 26.20 -13.99
C ASN A 66 26.87 26.56 -14.11
N PHE A 67 27.57 25.95 -15.07
CA PHE A 67 28.98 26.20 -15.39
C PHE A 67 29.28 27.69 -15.65
N SER A 68 28.27 28.47 -16.04
CA SER A 68 28.38 29.92 -16.21
C SER A 68 28.83 30.64 -14.92
N ILE A 69 28.28 30.26 -13.75
CA ILE A 69 28.64 30.90 -12.48
C ILE A 69 30.10 30.60 -12.11
N LEU A 70 30.53 29.35 -12.32
CA LEU A 70 31.92 28.95 -12.09
C LEU A 70 32.88 29.70 -13.02
N LEU A 71 32.53 29.86 -14.30
CA LEU A 71 33.33 30.60 -15.28
C LEU A 71 33.44 32.09 -14.94
N PHE A 72 32.33 32.73 -14.52
CA PHE A 72 32.33 34.12 -14.08
C PHE A 72 33.24 34.34 -12.87
N LEU A 73 33.17 33.46 -11.85
CA LEU A 73 34.02 33.56 -10.67
C LEU A 73 35.51 33.44 -11.02
N LEU A 74 35.87 32.50 -11.89
CA LEU A 74 37.26 32.34 -12.35
C LEU A 74 37.76 33.57 -13.14
N LEU A 75 36.93 34.16 -14.00
CA LEU A 75 37.27 35.39 -14.72
C LEU A 75 37.47 36.57 -13.76
N THR A 76 36.61 36.75 -12.77
CA THR A 76 36.78 37.82 -11.77
C THR A 76 38.05 37.63 -10.94
N ALA A 77 38.37 36.39 -10.55
CA ALA A 77 39.59 36.10 -9.81
C ALA A 77 40.86 36.34 -10.64
N PHE A 78 40.81 36.08 -11.95
CA PHE A 78 41.92 36.36 -12.86
C PHE A 78 42.11 37.86 -13.11
N VAL A 79 41.02 38.62 -13.24
CA VAL A 79 41.07 40.08 -13.46
C VAL A 79 41.44 40.86 -12.19
N SER A 80 41.14 40.33 -11.01
CA SER A 80 41.54 40.92 -9.71
C SER A 80 42.96 40.56 -9.27
N ARG A 81 43.75 39.88 -10.11
CA ARG A 81 45.17 39.61 -9.88
C ARG A 81 46.02 40.39 -10.89
#